data_AF-A0A5C4KZK2-F1
#
_entry.id   AF-A0A5C4KZK2-F1
#
_cell.length_a   1.000
_cell.length_b   1.000
_cell.length_c   1.000
_cell.angle_alpha   90.00
_cell.angle_beta   90.00
_cell.angle_gamma   90.00
#
_symmetry.space_group_name_H-M   'P 1'
#
loop_
_entity.id
_entity.type
_entity.pdbx_description
1 polymer ?
#
loop_
_entity_poly.entity_id
_entity_poly.type
_entity_poly.pdbx_seq_one_letter_code
_entity_poly.pdbx_strand_id
1 'polypeptide(L)'
;MEQKEDVSSRFWEFYALRYSVGAVLGGLILFFLVQQNKPISSLVFVKSGEPIDLIQVGIFLAAGLVFSYLASAPILVLHAGRFLIQRSSVPARYPSKSMVLFLLISMIVSVSFFFLSSMGVALKIWFSIVIFLAVSIIVGQFFIIVKCQRNSVELFRFYRKLALKRSRAKGGIVDSYRHLREHGNAFGIVLFQVILALFLFAATTYASYSNSMRTQSTLEVSVTLVVVLMVWILPATLVWLVGCIIEQEFVDS
;
A
#
# COMPACT_ATOMS: atom_id res chain seq x y z
N MET A 1 -40.78 4.52 16.38
CA MET A 1 -39.65 3.60 16.62
C MET A 1 -39.08 3.16 15.27
N GLU A 2 -38.68 4.09 14.41
CA GLU A 2 -38.48 3.79 12.98
C GLU A 2 -37.30 4.60 12.42
N GLN A 3 -36.12 4.42 13.02
CA GLN A 3 -34.90 5.10 12.55
C GLN A 3 -33.62 4.30 12.82
N LYS A 4 -33.75 2.98 12.98
CA LYS A 4 -32.61 2.09 13.27
C LYS A 4 -32.23 1.15 12.11
N GLU A 5 -33.11 0.93 11.14
CA GLU A 5 -32.87 -0.04 10.06
C GLU A 5 -32.12 0.55 8.85
N ASP A 6 -32.18 1.86 8.60
CA ASP A 6 -31.63 2.48 7.37
C ASP A 6 -30.10 2.74 7.41
N VAL A 7 -29.48 2.76 8.59
CA VAL A 7 -28.03 2.97 8.72
C VAL A 7 -27.24 1.68 8.44
N SER A 8 -27.87 0.52 8.66
CA SER A 8 -27.25 -0.80 8.43
C SER A 8 -27.30 -1.21 6.96
N SER A 9 -28.32 -0.81 6.20
CA SER A 9 -28.46 -1.16 4.78
C SER A 9 -27.39 -0.49 3.90
N ARG A 10 -27.12 0.79 4.16
CA ARG A 10 -26.16 1.61 3.39
C ARG A 10 -24.69 1.31 3.67
N PHE A 11 -24.38 0.66 4.80
CA PHE A 11 -23.00 0.31 5.13
C PHE A 11 -22.39 -0.63 4.07
N TRP A 12 -23.18 -1.59 3.59
CA TRP A 12 -22.77 -2.52 2.55
C TRP A 12 -22.54 -1.85 1.20
N GLU A 13 -23.29 -0.79 0.87
CA GLU A 13 -23.10 -0.02 -0.37
C GLU A 13 -21.75 0.69 -0.39
N PHE A 14 -21.36 1.35 0.70
CA PHE A 14 -20.04 2.00 0.81
C PHE A 14 -18.90 0.98 0.82
N TYR A 15 -19.11 -0.19 1.43
CA TYR A 15 -18.15 -1.28 1.40
C TYR A 15 -18.02 -1.82 -0.02
N ALA A 16 -19.12 -2.20 -0.65
CA ALA A 16 -19.18 -2.70 -2.02
C ALA A 16 -18.52 -1.73 -2.99
N LEU A 17 -18.85 -0.44 -2.95
CA LEU A 17 -18.30 0.55 -3.88
C LEU A 17 -16.77 0.73 -3.72
N ARG A 18 -16.24 0.64 -2.49
CA ARG A 18 -14.79 0.66 -2.25
C ARG A 18 -14.08 -0.54 -2.92
N TYR A 19 -14.62 -1.74 -2.72
CA TYR A 19 -14.00 -2.96 -3.26
C TYR A 19 -14.29 -3.15 -4.76
N SER A 20 -15.42 -2.65 -5.27
CA SER A 20 -15.76 -2.67 -6.68
C SER A 20 -14.87 -1.72 -7.49
N VAL A 21 -14.67 -0.48 -7.04
CA VAL A 21 -13.72 0.44 -7.69
C VAL A 21 -12.30 -0.14 -7.64
N GLY A 22 -11.93 -0.73 -6.50
CA GLY A 22 -10.64 -1.39 -6.34
C GLY A 22 -10.45 -2.58 -7.28
N ALA A 23 -11.47 -3.42 -7.45
CA ALA A 23 -11.44 -4.59 -8.32
C ALA A 23 -11.37 -4.22 -9.81
N VAL A 24 -12.17 -3.23 -10.24
CA VAL A 24 -12.18 -2.75 -11.63
C VAL A 24 -10.83 -2.13 -11.98
N LEU A 25 -10.34 -1.20 -11.17
CA LEU A 25 -9.06 -0.55 -11.43
C LEU A 25 -7.89 -1.54 -11.35
N GLY A 26 -7.90 -2.42 -10.35
CA GLY A 26 -6.88 -3.46 -10.19
C GLY A 26 -6.87 -4.41 -11.38
N GLY A 27 -8.05 -4.79 -11.88
CA GLY A 27 -8.18 -5.61 -13.08
C GLY A 27 -7.63 -4.93 -14.33
N LEU A 28 -7.93 -3.63 -14.53
CA LEU A 28 -7.38 -2.84 -15.63
C LEU A 28 -5.86 -2.70 -15.56
N ILE A 29 -5.32 -2.48 -14.36
CA ILE A 29 -3.87 -2.42 -14.11
C ILE A 29 -3.21 -3.76 -14.44
N LEU A 30 -3.77 -4.87 -13.97
CA LEU A 30 -3.25 -6.21 -14.24
C LEU A 30 -3.32 -6.53 -15.73
N PHE A 31 -4.42 -6.16 -16.39
CA PHE A 31 -4.55 -6.27 -17.84
C PHE A 31 -3.43 -5.51 -18.56
N PHE A 32 -3.19 -4.25 -18.16
CA PHE A 32 -2.08 -3.46 -18.71
C PHE A 32 -0.72 -4.15 -18.49
N LEU A 33 -0.43 -4.63 -17.28
CA LEU A 33 0.83 -5.32 -16.97
C LEU A 33 1.01 -6.61 -17.80
N VAL A 34 -0.07 -7.38 -17.99
CA VAL A 34 -0.08 -8.59 -18.84
C VAL A 34 0.25 -8.25 -20.30
N GLN A 35 -0.31 -7.15 -20.83
CA GLN A 35 -0.03 -6.73 -22.21
C GLN A 35 1.43 -6.29 -22.40
N GLN A 36 2.05 -5.71 -21.37
CA GLN A 36 3.45 -5.28 -21.44
C GLN A 36 4.45 -6.42 -21.21
N ASN A 37 4.03 -7.53 -20.58
CA ASN A 37 4.94 -8.61 -20.21
C ASN A 37 4.28 -9.98 -20.42
N LYS A 38 4.57 -10.60 -21.58
CA LYS A 38 4.02 -11.91 -21.98
C LYS A 38 4.16 -13.00 -20.90
N PRO A 39 5.31 -13.16 -20.21
CA PRO A 39 5.42 -14.04 -19.05
C PRO A 39 4.37 -13.87 -17.95
N ILE A 40 3.78 -12.68 -17.76
CA ILE A 40 2.71 -12.45 -16.77
C ILE A 40 1.38 -13.03 -17.26
N SER A 41 1.15 -13.11 -18.57
CA SER A 41 -0.09 -13.64 -19.14
C SER A 41 -0.37 -15.08 -18.70
N SER A 42 0.67 -15.92 -18.63
CA SER A 42 0.55 -17.30 -18.16
C SER A 42 0.26 -17.41 -16.66
N LEU A 43 0.55 -16.39 -15.86
CA LEU A 43 0.25 -16.35 -14.42
C LEU A 43 -1.20 -16.01 -14.12
N VAL A 44 -1.88 -15.29 -15.02
CA VAL A 44 -3.27 -14.88 -14.86
C VAL A 44 -4.22 -15.83 -15.63
N PHE A 45 -3.69 -16.92 -16.21
CA PHE A 45 -4.45 -17.86 -17.05
C PHE A 45 -5.14 -17.19 -18.25
N VAL A 46 -4.56 -16.10 -18.76
CA VAL A 46 -5.10 -15.34 -19.89
C VAL A 46 -4.14 -15.46 -21.07
N LYS A 47 -4.65 -15.83 -22.24
CA LYS A 47 -3.85 -15.82 -23.47
C LYS A 47 -3.71 -14.38 -23.98
N SER A 48 -2.47 -13.90 -24.07
CA SER A 48 -2.16 -12.60 -24.65
C SER A 48 -2.58 -12.58 -26.13
N GLY A 49 -3.37 -11.56 -26.53
CA GLY A 49 -3.74 -11.30 -27.93
C GLY A 49 -5.09 -11.89 -28.38
N GLU A 50 -5.80 -12.63 -27.54
CA GLU A 50 -7.18 -13.06 -27.82
C GLU A 50 -8.20 -12.01 -27.33
N PRO A 51 -9.40 -11.90 -27.95
CA PRO A 51 -10.48 -11.06 -27.46
C PRO A 51 -10.86 -11.44 -26.02
N ILE A 52 -11.15 -10.43 -25.19
CA ILE A 52 -11.54 -10.66 -23.80
C ILE A 52 -12.96 -11.22 -23.76
N ASP A 53 -13.11 -12.45 -23.27
CA ASP A 53 -14.41 -13.05 -22.99
C ASP A 53 -14.91 -12.73 -21.55
N LEU A 54 -16.15 -13.11 -21.25
CA LEU A 54 -16.76 -12.83 -19.94
C LEU A 54 -16.01 -13.52 -18.78
N ILE A 55 -15.42 -14.70 -19.02
CA ILE A 55 -14.66 -15.44 -18.01
C ILE A 55 -13.37 -14.68 -17.68
N GLN A 56 -12.67 -14.19 -18.70
CA GLN A 56 -11.46 -13.38 -18.54
C GLN A 56 -11.76 -12.06 -17.83
N VAL A 57 -12.88 -11.40 -18.11
CA VAL A 57 -13.33 -10.24 -17.30
C VAL A 57 -13.49 -10.63 -15.84
N GLY A 58 -14.16 -11.75 -15.55
CA GLY A 58 -14.31 -12.27 -14.19
C GLY A 58 -12.97 -12.53 -13.49
N ILE A 59 -12.01 -13.13 -14.20
CA ILE A 59 -10.66 -13.39 -13.69
C ILE A 59 -9.94 -12.07 -13.37
N PHE A 60 -9.97 -11.09 -14.26
CA PHE A 60 -9.32 -9.79 -14.02
C PHE A 60 -9.96 -9.03 -12.87
N LEU A 61 -11.28 -9.10 -12.69
CA LEU A 61 -11.95 -8.48 -11.53
C LEU A 61 -11.57 -9.18 -10.21
N ALA A 62 -11.53 -10.51 -10.20
CA ALA A 62 -11.11 -11.28 -9.02
C ALA A 62 -9.63 -11.03 -8.67
N ALA A 63 -8.75 -11.08 -9.67
CA ALA A 63 -7.33 -10.77 -9.50
C ALA A 63 -7.12 -9.31 -9.11
N GLY A 64 -7.92 -8.40 -9.67
CA GLY A 64 -7.93 -6.98 -9.32
C GLY A 64 -8.32 -6.73 -7.87
N LEU A 65 -9.27 -7.50 -7.33
CA LEU A 65 -9.62 -7.44 -5.92
C LEU A 65 -8.44 -7.87 -5.03
N VAL A 66 -7.78 -8.99 -5.36
CA VAL A 66 -6.57 -9.45 -4.64
C VAL A 66 -5.46 -8.39 -4.72
N PHE A 67 -5.22 -7.85 -5.92
CA PHE A 67 -4.23 -6.80 -6.13
C PHE A 67 -4.54 -5.55 -5.30
N SER A 68 -5.81 -5.14 -5.22
CA SER A 68 -6.23 -4.00 -4.40
C SER A 68 -5.98 -4.22 -2.90
N TYR A 69 -6.16 -5.45 -2.42
CA TYR A 69 -5.87 -5.81 -1.03
C TYR A 69 -4.37 -5.73 -0.74
N LEU A 70 -3.53 -6.32 -1.61
CA LEU A 70 -2.07 -6.27 -1.49
C LEU A 70 -1.55 -4.83 -1.58
N ALA A 71 -2.06 -4.05 -2.53
CA ALA A 71 -1.72 -2.63 -2.69
C ALA A 71 -2.05 -1.82 -1.43
N SER A 72 -3.11 -2.17 -0.70
CA SER A 72 -3.53 -1.45 0.50
C SER A 72 -2.62 -1.65 1.73
N ALA A 73 -1.62 -2.54 1.68
CA ALA A 73 -0.72 -2.86 2.80
C ALA A 73 -0.12 -1.62 3.51
N PRO A 74 0.38 -0.57 2.82
CA PRO A 74 0.86 0.63 3.48
C PRO A 74 -0.21 1.41 4.24
N ILE A 75 -1.48 1.33 3.83
CA ILE A 75 -2.60 1.97 4.55
C ILE A 75 -2.77 1.33 5.93
N LEU A 76 -2.56 0.01 6.06
CA LEU A 76 -2.62 -0.68 7.34
C LEU A 76 -1.52 -0.17 8.29
N VAL A 77 -0.30 -0.01 7.79
CA VAL A 77 0.83 0.53 8.58
C VAL A 77 0.55 1.98 9.01
N LEU A 78 0.08 2.82 8.09
CA LEU A 78 -0.33 4.20 8.39
C LEU A 78 -1.47 4.24 9.40
N HIS A 79 -2.42 3.30 9.33
CA HIS A 79 -3.53 3.20 10.27
C HIS A 79 -3.04 2.86 11.67
N ALA A 80 -2.18 1.84 11.79
CA ALA A 80 -1.59 1.41 13.06
C ALA A 80 -0.80 2.57 13.70
N GLY A 81 0.06 3.22 12.91
CA GLY A 81 0.92 4.32 13.32
C GLY A 81 0.26 5.69 13.42
N ARG A 82 -1.06 5.82 13.20
CA ARG A 82 -1.73 7.13 13.15
C ARG A 82 -1.58 7.99 14.41
N PHE A 83 -1.26 7.37 15.55
CA PHE A 83 -1.00 8.09 16.80
C PHE A 83 0.24 9.00 16.70
N LEU A 84 1.14 8.74 15.74
CA LEU A 84 2.30 9.57 15.42
C LEU A 84 1.89 10.90 14.75
N ILE A 85 0.68 11.00 14.22
CA ILE A 85 0.09 12.22 13.64
C ILE A 85 -0.56 13.08 14.74
N GLN A 86 -0.03 13.04 15.97
CA GLN A 86 -0.51 13.90 17.03
C GLN A 86 -0.10 15.35 16.72
N ARG A 87 -1.12 16.21 16.59
CA ARG A 87 -0.95 17.64 16.38
C ARG A 87 -0.35 18.23 17.65
N SER A 88 0.94 18.51 17.66
CA SER A 88 1.53 19.37 18.69
C SER A 88 0.86 20.75 18.59
N SER A 89 0.56 21.36 19.73
CA SER A 89 0.02 22.73 19.81
C SER A 89 0.98 23.77 19.24
N VAL A 90 2.24 23.41 19.05
CA VAL A 90 3.28 24.22 18.39
C VAL A 90 3.56 23.61 17.02
N PRO A 91 3.43 24.36 15.91
CA PRO A 91 3.81 23.86 14.59
C PRO A 91 5.31 23.51 14.60
N ALA A 92 5.63 22.28 14.22
CA ALA A 92 7.01 21.86 14.09
C ALA A 92 7.69 22.71 13.00
N ARG A 93 8.63 23.56 13.39
CA ARG A 93 9.38 24.46 12.48
C ARG A 93 10.26 23.69 11.49
N TYR A 94 10.57 22.43 11.79
CA TYR A 94 11.45 21.56 11.00
C TYR A 94 10.92 20.12 10.97
N PRO A 95 11.19 19.36 9.89
CA PRO A 95 10.90 17.93 9.86
C PRO A 95 11.66 17.21 10.99
N SER A 96 11.07 16.15 11.53
CA SER A 96 11.75 15.37 12.58
C SER A 96 13.08 14.81 12.05
N LYS A 97 14.11 14.71 12.90
CA LYS A 97 15.42 14.12 12.52
C LYS A 97 15.26 12.75 11.86
N SER A 98 14.30 11.97 12.35
CA SER A 98 14.00 10.66 11.78
C SER A 98 13.38 10.73 10.38
N MET A 99 12.56 11.75 10.11
CA MET A 99 12.01 11.99 8.77
C MET A 99 13.11 12.33 7.77
N VAL A 100 14.03 13.22 8.16
CA VAL A 100 15.19 13.57 7.34
C VAL A 100 16.05 12.33 7.07
N LEU A 101 16.28 11.50 8.09
CA LEU A 101 17.12 10.30 7.96
C LEU A 101 16.57 9.31 6.93
N PHE A 102 15.27 8.99 6.93
CA PHE A 102 14.76 8.01 5.96
C PHE A 102 14.69 8.57 4.54
N LEU A 103 14.39 9.87 4.39
CA LEU A 103 14.44 10.53 3.08
C LEU A 103 15.87 10.55 2.53
N LEU A 104 16.87 10.72 3.41
CA LEU A 104 18.27 10.63 3.04
C LEU A 104 18.65 9.22 2.58
N ILE A 105 18.21 8.17 3.27
CA ILE A 105 18.42 6.77 2.83
C ILE A 105 17.83 6.57 1.43
N SER A 106 16.60 7.04 1.20
CA SER A 106 15.92 6.91 -0.10
C SER A 106 16.66 7.66 -1.21
N MET A 107 17.17 8.86 -0.90
CA MET A 107 17.98 9.66 -1.80
C MET A 107 19.30 8.97 -2.13
N ILE A 108 20.03 8.47 -1.13
CA ILE A 108 21.31 7.78 -1.32
C ILE A 108 21.12 6.58 -2.25
N VAL A 109 20.14 5.71 -1.98
CA VAL A 109 19.91 4.52 -2.80
C VAL A 109 19.57 4.89 -4.25
N SER A 110 18.70 5.89 -4.46
CA SER A 110 18.31 6.36 -5.79
C SER A 110 19.46 6.99 -6.58
N VAL A 111 20.29 7.80 -5.91
CA VAL A 111 21.46 8.45 -6.50
C VAL A 111 22.56 7.43 -6.80
N SER A 112 22.81 6.49 -5.89
CA SER A 112 23.74 5.39 -6.12
C SER A 112 23.33 4.58 -7.35
N PHE A 113 22.04 4.25 -7.50
CA PHE A 113 21.55 3.59 -8.71
C PHE A 113 21.81 4.41 -9.99
N PHE A 114 21.55 5.72 -9.95
CA PHE A 114 21.74 6.61 -11.10
C PHE A 114 23.18 6.55 -11.65
N PHE A 115 24.16 6.62 -10.74
CA PHE A 115 25.58 6.65 -11.10
C PHE A 115 26.16 5.26 -11.40
N LEU A 116 25.67 4.19 -10.76
CA LEU A 116 26.20 2.83 -10.94
C LEU A 116 25.59 2.10 -12.14
N SER A 117 24.38 2.48 -12.57
CA SER A 117 23.74 1.87 -13.73
C SER A 117 24.49 2.18 -15.03
N SER A 118 24.53 1.24 -15.97
CA SER A 118 25.09 1.43 -17.32
C SER A 118 24.05 1.87 -18.36
N MET A 119 22.79 2.08 -17.94
CA MET A 119 21.67 2.41 -18.83
C MET A 119 21.76 3.84 -19.43
N GLY A 120 20.98 4.09 -20.47
CA GLY A 120 20.82 5.45 -21.02
C GLY A 120 20.24 6.43 -20.00
N VAL A 121 20.58 7.72 -20.13
CA VAL A 121 20.26 8.78 -19.15
C VAL A 121 18.76 8.84 -18.81
N ALA A 122 17.88 8.79 -19.83
CA ALA A 122 16.43 8.85 -19.61
C ALA A 122 15.92 7.69 -18.74
N LEU A 123 16.41 6.47 -18.99
CA LEU A 123 16.04 5.29 -18.21
C LEU A 123 16.58 5.38 -16.79
N LYS A 124 17.83 5.84 -16.61
CA LYS A 124 18.41 6.08 -15.28
C LYS A 124 17.56 7.02 -14.45
N ILE A 125 17.16 8.16 -15.02
CA ILE A 125 16.29 9.14 -14.34
C ILE A 125 14.98 8.46 -13.93
N TRP A 126 14.32 7.77 -14.87
CA TRP A 126 13.05 7.11 -14.60
C TRP A 126 13.15 6.06 -13.48
N PHE A 127 14.12 5.14 -13.57
CA PHE A 127 14.35 4.12 -12.54
C PHE A 127 14.76 4.73 -11.20
N SER A 128 15.61 5.75 -11.18
CA SER A 128 15.99 6.44 -9.94
C SER A 128 14.80 7.06 -9.24
N ILE A 129 13.86 7.67 -9.98
CA ILE A 129 12.62 8.22 -9.40
C ILE A 129 11.76 7.10 -8.80
N VAL A 130 11.58 5.99 -9.53
CA VAL A 130 10.80 4.84 -9.05
C VAL A 130 11.45 4.22 -7.80
N ILE A 131 12.77 4.04 -7.80
CA ILE A 131 13.54 3.53 -6.66
C ILE A 131 13.42 4.48 -5.46
N PHE A 132 13.54 5.79 -5.68
CA PHE A 132 13.36 6.77 -4.61
C PHE A 132 11.99 6.63 -3.96
N LEU A 133 10.92 6.54 -4.77
CA LEU A 133 9.56 6.35 -4.29
C LEU A 133 9.41 5.01 -3.55
N ALA A 134 9.96 3.92 -4.09
CA ALA A 134 9.90 2.60 -3.49
C ALA A 134 10.59 2.53 -2.14
N VAL A 135 11.84 2.98 -2.07
CA VAL A 135 12.60 3.00 -0.83
C VAL A 135 11.94 3.92 0.19
N SER A 136 11.42 5.08 -0.22
CA SER A 136 10.70 6.00 0.67
C SER A 136 9.48 5.35 1.32
N ILE A 137 8.68 4.62 0.54
CA ILE A 137 7.47 3.94 1.04
C ILE A 137 7.86 2.77 1.95
N ILE A 138 8.80 1.92 1.54
CA ILE A 138 9.19 0.74 2.32
C ILE A 138 9.86 1.16 3.63
N VAL A 139 10.89 2.02 3.56
CA VAL A 139 11.60 2.49 4.76
C VAL A 139 10.67 3.32 5.64
N GLY A 140 9.78 4.13 5.06
CA GLY A 140 8.77 4.88 5.79
C GLY A 140 7.81 3.98 6.59
N GLN A 141 7.38 2.85 6.01
CA GLN A 141 6.56 1.87 6.73
C GLN A 141 7.32 1.22 7.89
N PHE A 142 8.55 0.75 7.67
CA PHE A 142 9.38 0.20 8.75
C PHE A 142 9.63 1.21 9.87
N PHE A 143 9.87 2.47 9.49
CA PHE A 143 10.04 3.55 10.45
C PHE A 143 8.81 3.75 11.34
N ILE A 144 7.61 3.71 10.75
CA ILE A 144 6.36 3.77 11.51
C ILE A 144 6.25 2.60 12.49
N ILE A 145 6.53 1.38 12.05
CA ILE A 145 6.50 0.19 12.92
C ILE A 145 7.47 0.33 14.09
N VAL A 146 8.72 0.70 13.84
CA VAL A 146 9.72 0.92 14.89
C VAL A 146 9.28 2.01 15.87
N LYS A 147 8.63 3.08 15.38
CA LYS A 147 8.07 4.12 16.25
C LYS A 147 6.86 3.63 17.05
N CYS A 148 6.02 2.76 16.51
CA CYS A 148 4.95 2.11 17.27
C CYS A 148 5.53 1.30 18.43
N GLN A 149 6.56 0.50 18.16
CA GLN A 149 7.20 -0.35 19.19
C GLN A 149 7.90 0.49 20.27
N ARG A 150 8.65 1.53 19.88
CA ARG A 150 9.40 2.37 20.84
C ARG A 150 8.52 3.29 21.69
N ASN A 151 7.29 3.57 21.28
CA ASN A 151 6.36 4.44 21.99
C ASN A 151 5.08 3.65 22.32
N SER A 152 5.23 2.42 22.80
CA SER A 152 4.13 1.48 23.10
C SER A 152 3.12 2.06 24.09
N VAL A 153 3.62 2.73 25.13
CA VAL A 153 2.79 3.40 26.14
C VAL A 153 1.96 4.53 25.54
N GLU A 154 2.54 5.40 24.70
CA GLU A 154 1.82 6.47 24.02
C GLU A 154 0.79 5.92 23.02
N LEU A 155 1.17 4.87 22.28
CA LEU A 155 0.32 4.14 21.36
C LEU A 155 -0.91 3.61 22.11
N PHE A 156 -0.71 2.85 23.19
CA PHE A 156 -1.80 2.30 24.00
C PHE A 156 -2.67 3.40 24.58
N ARG A 157 -2.07 4.44 25.18
CA ARG A 157 -2.79 5.59 25.74
C ARG A 157 -3.64 6.30 24.69
N PHE A 158 -3.14 6.44 23.47
CA PHE A 158 -3.89 7.03 22.34
C PHE A 158 -5.10 6.15 21.98
N TYR A 159 -4.89 4.85 21.77
CA TYR A 159 -5.98 3.94 21.38
C TYR A 159 -7.04 3.80 22.47
N ARG A 160 -6.64 3.72 23.75
CA ARG A 160 -7.55 3.72 24.90
C ARG A 160 -8.38 5.00 24.98
N LYS A 161 -7.73 6.18 24.88
CA LYS A 161 -8.44 7.48 24.86
C LYS A 161 -9.42 7.57 23.70
N LEU A 162 -9.01 7.12 22.51
CA LEU A 162 -9.85 7.12 21.32
C LEU A 162 -11.07 6.19 21.48
N ALA A 163 -10.88 4.98 22.01
CA ALA A 163 -11.96 4.03 22.26
C ALA A 163 -12.98 4.60 23.27
N LEU A 164 -12.52 5.16 24.39
CA LEU A 164 -13.37 5.78 25.40
C LEU A 164 -14.15 7.00 24.87
N LYS A 165 -13.51 7.85 24.06
CA LYS A 165 -14.19 8.99 23.45
C LYS A 165 -15.24 8.55 22.43
N ARG A 166 -14.98 7.49 21.67
CA ARG A 166 -15.94 6.91 20.71
C ARG A 166 -17.16 6.29 21.40
N SER A 167 -16.97 5.54 22.47
CA SER A 167 -18.10 4.92 23.19
C SER A 167 -19.03 5.95 23.83
N ARG A 168 -18.50 7.11 24.22
CA ARG A 168 -19.26 8.21 24.82
C ARG A 168 -19.86 9.17 23.80
N ALA A 169 -19.30 9.25 22.59
CA ALA A 169 -19.78 10.15 21.56
C ALA A 169 -21.07 9.60 20.94
N LYS A 170 -22.17 10.33 21.10
CA LYS A 170 -23.43 10.09 20.39
C LYS A 170 -23.57 11.10 19.25
N GLY A 171 -23.93 10.63 18.05
CA GLY A 171 -24.35 11.50 16.94
C GLY A 171 -23.31 11.79 15.84
N GLY A 172 -23.70 12.72 14.95
CA GLY A 172 -23.18 12.85 13.58
C GLY A 172 -21.70 13.15 13.41
N ILE A 173 -20.98 13.72 14.40
CA ILE A 173 -19.53 13.95 14.23
C ILE A 173 -18.76 12.64 14.08
N VAL A 174 -19.21 11.57 14.76
CA VAL A 174 -18.58 10.25 14.68
C VAL A 174 -18.76 9.65 13.28
N ASP A 175 -19.98 9.77 12.76
CA ASP A 175 -20.35 9.28 11.45
C ASP A 175 -19.68 10.09 10.34
N SER A 176 -19.63 11.42 10.47
CA SER A 176 -18.94 12.32 9.53
C SER A 176 -17.45 12.02 9.44
N TYR A 177 -16.73 11.86 10.57
CA TYR A 177 -15.30 11.52 10.49
C TYR A 177 -15.09 10.09 9.96
N ARG A 178 -15.99 9.16 10.32
CA ARG A 178 -15.92 7.77 9.84
C ARG A 178 -16.06 7.75 8.32
N HIS A 179 -17.04 8.45 7.79
CA HIS A 179 -17.28 8.60 6.35
C HIS A 179 -16.10 9.24 5.63
N LEU A 180 -15.54 10.33 6.17
CA LEU A 180 -14.35 10.98 5.61
C LEU A 180 -13.15 10.02 5.53
N ARG A 181 -12.92 9.24 6.60
CA ARG A 181 -11.85 8.25 6.63
C ARG A 181 -12.12 7.08 5.67
N GLU A 182 -13.37 6.68 5.54
CA GLU A 182 -13.80 5.62 4.63
C GLU A 182 -13.57 5.99 3.16
N HIS A 183 -13.85 7.23 2.77
CA HIS A 183 -13.50 7.76 1.45
C HIS A 183 -11.99 7.95 1.26
N GLY A 184 -11.32 8.55 2.24
CA GLY A 184 -9.86 8.73 2.20
C GLY A 184 -9.12 7.41 2.02
N ASN A 185 -9.57 6.35 2.71
CA ASN A 185 -9.02 5.00 2.53
C ASN A 185 -9.28 4.45 1.12
N ALA A 186 -10.46 4.67 0.54
CA ALA A 186 -10.77 4.21 -0.82
C ALA A 186 -9.85 4.87 -1.87
N PHE A 187 -9.66 6.19 -1.79
CA PHE A 187 -8.71 6.90 -2.65
C PHE A 187 -7.25 6.48 -2.37
N GLY A 188 -6.91 6.22 -1.11
CA GLY A 188 -5.61 5.66 -0.74
C GLY A 188 -5.35 4.31 -1.41
N ILE A 189 -6.34 3.42 -1.47
CA ILE A 189 -6.21 2.12 -2.14
C ILE A 189 -5.91 2.33 -3.62
N VAL A 190 -6.67 3.19 -4.30
CA VAL A 190 -6.45 3.52 -5.72
C VAL A 190 -5.05 4.07 -5.96
N LEU A 191 -4.59 5.00 -5.13
CA LEU A 191 -3.24 5.56 -5.22
C LEU A 191 -2.16 4.47 -5.08
N PHE A 192 -2.28 3.62 -4.06
CA PHE A 192 -1.30 2.56 -3.83
C PHE A 192 -1.37 1.44 -4.87
N GLN A 193 -2.50 1.21 -5.52
CA GLN A 193 -2.58 0.31 -6.68
C GLN A 193 -1.71 0.81 -7.83
N VAL A 194 -1.79 2.11 -8.16
CA VAL A 194 -0.96 2.71 -9.21
C VAL A 194 0.51 2.66 -8.83
N ILE A 195 0.86 2.98 -7.58
CA ILE A 195 2.25 2.92 -7.10
C ILE A 195 2.80 1.49 -7.16
N LEU A 196 2.05 0.50 -6.67
CA LEU A 196 2.48 -0.89 -6.73
C LEU A 196 2.63 -1.36 -8.18
N ALA A 197 1.71 -0.96 -9.07
CA ALA A 197 1.81 -1.26 -10.50
C ALA A 197 3.08 -0.70 -11.13
N LEU A 198 3.44 0.56 -10.79
CA LEU A 198 4.68 1.18 -11.22
C LEU A 198 5.90 0.37 -10.76
N PHE A 199 5.86 -0.20 -9.54
CA PHE A 199 6.98 -0.99 -9.03
C PHE A 199 7.11 -2.34 -9.73
N LEU A 200 5.99 -3.03 -9.96
CA LEU A 200 5.99 -4.29 -10.70
C LEU A 200 6.44 -4.08 -12.15
N PHE A 201 5.96 -3.01 -12.80
CA PHE A 201 6.37 -2.64 -14.14
C PHE A 201 7.87 -2.31 -14.20
N ALA A 202 8.37 -1.49 -13.26
CA ALA A 202 9.79 -1.15 -13.20
C ALA A 202 10.66 -2.38 -12.92
N ALA A 203 10.31 -3.21 -11.94
CA ALA A 203 11.10 -4.39 -11.59
C ALA A 203 11.22 -5.37 -12.76
N THR A 204 10.11 -5.64 -13.45
CA THR A 204 10.12 -6.54 -14.62
C THR A 204 10.84 -5.92 -15.82
N THR A 205 10.66 -4.63 -16.08
CA THR A 205 11.38 -3.91 -17.14
C THR A 205 12.89 -3.89 -16.87
N TYR A 206 13.31 -3.58 -15.64
CA TYR A 206 14.72 -3.56 -15.25
C TYR A 206 15.37 -4.94 -15.46
N ALA A 207 14.70 -6.00 -15.01
CA ALA A 207 15.20 -7.35 -15.15
C ALA A 207 15.32 -7.79 -16.62
N SER A 208 14.51 -7.22 -17.53
CA SER A 208 14.68 -7.41 -18.98
C SER A 208 15.92 -6.70 -19.50
N TYR A 209 16.16 -5.45 -19.08
CA TYR A 209 17.36 -4.69 -19.46
C TYR A 209 18.65 -5.31 -18.93
N SER A 210 18.68 -5.78 -17.68
CA SER A 210 19.87 -6.36 -17.06
C SER A 210 20.32 -7.65 -17.76
N ASN A 211 19.39 -8.40 -18.34
CA ASN A 211 19.64 -9.63 -19.08
C ASN A 211 19.83 -9.40 -20.59
N SER A 212 20.38 -8.25 -20.99
CA SER A 212 20.66 -7.90 -22.39
C SER A 212 19.43 -8.00 -23.30
N MET A 213 18.24 -7.65 -22.80
CA MET A 213 16.96 -7.74 -23.52
C MET A 213 16.58 -9.15 -23.97
N ARG A 214 17.14 -10.18 -23.33
CA ARG A 214 16.68 -11.56 -23.52
C ARG A 214 15.23 -11.68 -23.08
N THR A 215 14.44 -12.44 -23.84
CA THR A 215 13.11 -12.85 -23.40
C THR A 215 13.21 -13.57 -22.05
N GLN A 216 12.64 -12.96 -21.01
CA GLN A 216 12.61 -13.54 -19.68
C GLN A 216 11.71 -14.78 -19.67
N SER A 217 12.14 -15.79 -18.93
CA SER A 217 11.29 -16.95 -18.66
C SER A 217 10.15 -16.57 -17.71
N THR A 218 9.04 -17.30 -17.76
CA THR A 218 7.94 -17.16 -16.79
C THR A 218 8.43 -17.29 -15.35
N LEU A 219 9.39 -18.17 -15.08
CA LEU A 219 9.93 -18.36 -13.73
C LEU A 219 10.65 -17.11 -13.21
N GLU A 220 11.52 -16.48 -14.03
CA GLU A 220 12.27 -15.28 -13.63
C GLU A 220 11.35 -14.08 -13.33
N VAL A 221 10.33 -13.90 -14.17
CA VAL A 221 9.33 -12.86 -13.94
C VAL A 221 8.52 -13.16 -12.68
N SER A 222 8.09 -14.41 -12.49
CA SER A 222 7.35 -14.84 -11.30
C SER A 222 8.12 -14.58 -10.01
N VAL A 223 9.40 -14.98 -9.97
CA VAL A 223 10.27 -14.75 -8.81
C VAL A 223 10.41 -13.27 -8.53
N THR A 224 10.62 -12.45 -9.57
CA THR A 224 10.72 -10.99 -9.43
C THR A 224 9.45 -10.39 -8.83
N LEU A 225 8.28 -10.77 -9.36
CA LEU A 225 6.98 -10.30 -8.85
C LEU A 225 6.75 -10.73 -7.40
N VAL A 226 7.04 -11.99 -7.06
CA VAL A 226 6.91 -12.51 -5.69
C VAL A 226 7.82 -11.73 -4.73
N VAL A 227 9.08 -11.49 -5.09
CA VAL A 227 10.01 -10.72 -4.24
C VAL A 227 9.51 -9.30 -4.00
N VAL A 228 9.06 -8.60 -5.05
CA VAL A 228 8.52 -7.24 -4.92
C VAL A 228 7.28 -7.23 -4.02
N LEU A 229 6.36 -8.17 -4.22
CA LEU A 229 5.15 -8.29 -3.39
C LEU A 229 5.48 -8.64 -1.94
N MET A 230 6.42 -9.54 -1.68
CA MET A 230 6.87 -9.91 -0.34
C MET A 230 7.47 -8.71 0.38
N VAL A 231 8.37 -7.96 -0.27
CA VAL A 231 8.96 -6.73 0.30
C VAL A 231 7.88 -5.67 0.56
N TRP A 232 6.88 -5.55 -0.34
CA TRP A 232 5.78 -4.61 -0.21
C TRP A 232 4.87 -4.87 0.98
N ILE A 233 4.51 -6.14 1.23
CA ILE A 233 3.58 -6.52 2.31
C ILE A 233 4.28 -6.73 3.66
N LEU A 234 5.59 -6.99 3.68
CA LEU A 234 6.34 -7.32 4.89
C LEU A 234 6.15 -6.29 6.03
N PRO A 235 6.18 -4.96 5.80
CA PRO A 235 5.92 -4.02 6.90
C PRO A 235 4.51 -4.13 7.47
N ALA A 236 3.52 -4.47 6.63
CA ALA A 236 2.14 -4.62 7.06
C ALA A 236 1.92 -5.90 7.87
N THR A 237 2.65 -6.99 7.59
CA THR A 237 2.59 -8.20 8.43
C THR A 237 3.15 -7.94 9.83
N LEU A 238 4.14 -7.04 9.97
CA LEU A 238 4.69 -6.61 11.26
C LEU A 238 3.72 -5.77 12.09
N VAL A 239 2.60 -5.28 11.52
CA VAL A 239 1.53 -4.65 12.31
C VAL A 239 0.92 -5.62 13.32
N TRP A 240 1.00 -6.93 13.06
CA TRP A 240 0.62 -7.93 14.05
C TRP A 240 1.37 -7.76 15.38
N LEU A 241 2.69 -7.48 15.32
CA LEU A 241 3.49 -7.20 16.52
C LEU A 241 3.03 -5.95 17.26
N VAL A 242 2.59 -4.92 16.52
CA VAL A 242 2.01 -3.70 17.11
C VAL A 242 0.73 -4.04 17.88
N GLY A 243 -0.08 -4.98 17.39
CA GLY A 243 -1.24 -5.53 18.09
C GLY A 243 -0.85 -6.21 19.40
N CYS A 244 0.12 -7.13 19.38
CA CYS A 244 0.60 -7.82 20.58
C CYS A 244 1.13 -6.84 21.65
N ILE A 245 1.82 -5.78 21.24
CA ILE A 245 2.30 -4.75 22.17
C ILE A 245 1.13 -4.01 22.84
N ILE A 246 0.08 -3.67 22.08
CA ILE A 246 -1.12 -3.05 22.65
C ILE A 246 -1.80 -3.99 23.65
N GLU A 247 -1.83 -5.29 23.38
CA GLU A 247 -2.39 -6.30 24.29
C GLU A 247 -1.57 -6.44 25.58
N GLN A 248 -0.24 -6.41 25.49
CA GLN A 248 0.64 -6.42 26.67
C GLN A 248 0.41 -5.19 27.55
N GLU A 249 0.44 -4.00 26.96
CA GLU A 249 0.17 -2.74 27.67
C GLU A 249 -1.24 -2.69 28.28
N PHE A 250 -2.20 -3.43 27.71
CA PHE A 250 -3.54 -3.56 28.28
C PHE A 250 -3.56 -4.42 29.55
N VAL A 251 -2.80 -5.51 29.57
CA VAL A 251 -2.68 -6.38 30.75
C VAL A 251 -1.99 -5.66 31.91
N ASP A 252 -1.00 -4.80 31.60
CA ASP A 252 -0.20 -4.10 32.60
C ASP A 252 -0.86 -2.81 33.15
N SER A 253 -2.00 -2.36 32.58
CA SER A 253 -2.64 -1.06 32.89
C SER A 253 -3.81 -1.10 33.88
#